data_AF-X1F5I2-F1
#
_entry.id   AF-X1F5I2-F1
#
_cell.length_a   1.000
_cell.length_b   1.000
_cell.length_c   1.000
_cell.angle_alpha   90.00
_cell.angle_beta   90.00
_cell.angle_gamma   90.00
#
_symmetry.space_group_name_H-M   'P 1'
#
loop_
_entity.id
_entity.type
_entity.pdbx_description
1 polymer ?
#
loop_
_entity_poly.entity_id
_entity_poly.type
_entity_poly.pdbx_seq_one_letter_code
_entity_poly.pdbx_strand_id
1 'polypeptide(L)'
;RLGQVVGKSTVDLDARKDVVRSKESNLGNLIADSWLEWFTHADVALVNSGSIRGNKIYSAGPMTYLTVNEILAFRNEVMSVEMNGADLKQTLEISASALRIEGDGCPDTCRSGSGGFFQIGGLRITIDITKPPFCAVYSDRDVSKITNPGSRIVSTKVYRNGSWVPLDSSATYTVLVNGWTASGGDGHYIFLKEDISKENTTMFTTDILASNIQRHGTISPQVEGRINFLSR
;
A
#
# COMPACT_ATOMS: atom_id res chain seq x y z
N ARG A 1 -4.01 -16.12 -22.76
CA ARG A 1 -5.26 -15.52 -23.30
C ARG A 1 -5.41 -14.08 -22.80
N LEU A 2 -4.54 -13.14 -23.23
CA LEU A 2 -4.50 -11.79 -22.65
C LEU A 2 -5.75 -10.96 -22.94
N GLY A 3 -6.38 -11.14 -24.11
CA GLY A 3 -7.62 -10.44 -24.47
C GLY A 3 -8.91 -11.00 -23.84
N GLN A 4 -8.82 -12.06 -23.02
CA GLN A 4 -10.00 -12.61 -22.37
C GLN A 4 -10.48 -11.66 -21.27
N VAL A 5 -11.79 -11.34 -21.31
CA VAL A 5 -12.47 -10.54 -20.30
C VAL A 5 -12.53 -11.31 -18.97
N VAL A 6 -12.12 -10.64 -17.90
CA VAL A 6 -12.17 -11.14 -16.52
C VAL A 6 -13.36 -10.55 -15.75
N GLY A 7 -13.95 -9.46 -16.22
CA GLY A 7 -15.14 -8.84 -15.63
C GLY A 7 -15.32 -7.42 -16.18
N LYS A 8 -16.04 -6.55 -15.48
CA LYS A 8 -16.19 -5.13 -15.86
C LYS A 8 -16.10 -4.19 -14.65
N SER A 9 -15.56 -3.00 -14.87
CA SER A 9 -15.68 -1.89 -13.94
C SER A 9 -16.80 -0.95 -14.38
N THR A 10 -17.59 -0.46 -13.43
CA THR A 10 -18.63 0.56 -13.66
C THR A 10 -18.11 1.99 -13.50
N VAL A 11 -16.87 2.13 -13.05
CA VAL A 11 -16.18 3.42 -12.86
C VAL A 11 -14.79 3.38 -13.48
N ASP A 12 -14.25 4.55 -13.75
CA ASP A 12 -12.87 4.71 -14.18
C ASP A 12 -11.89 4.29 -13.08
N LEU A 13 -10.81 3.58 -13.42
CA LEU A 13 -9.75 3.18 -12.49
C LEU A 13 -8.51 4.04 -12.70
N ASP A 14 -8.13 4.83 -11.69
CA ASP A 14 -7.05 5.81 -11.82
C ASP A 14 -5.69 5.21 -11.42
N ALA A 15 -4.88 4.90 -12.43
CA ALA A 15 -3.52 4.38 -12.27
C ALA A 15 -2.44 5.43 -12.56
N ARG A 16 -2.80 6.72 -12.65
CA ARG A 16 -1.84 7.79 -12.90
C ARG A 16 -0.87 7.91 -11.73
N LYS A 17 0.41 8.08 -12.06
CA LYS A 17 1.52 8.07 -11.09
C LYS A 17 1.37 9.17 -10.03
N ASP A 18 0.94 10.36 -10.44
CA ASP A 18 0.69 11.51 -9.56
C ASP A 18 -0.49 11.29 -8.62
N VAL A 19 -1.42 10.39 -8.95
CA VAL A 19 -2.55 10.02 -8.08
C VAL A 19 -2.13 8.93 -7.12
N VAL A 20 -1.75 7.75 -7.62
CA VAL A 20 -1.48 6.59 -6.75
C VAL A 20 -0.33 6.84 -5.79
N ARG A 21 0.65 7.71 -6.12
CA ARG A 21 1.80 7.98 -5.24
C ARG A 21 1.61 9.16 -4.28
N SER A 22 0.45 9.82 -4.30
CA SER A 22 0.24 11.03 -3.48
C SER A 22 -1.02 11.02 -2.63
N LYS A 23 -2.01 10.18 -2.97
CA LYS A 23 -3.31 10.15 -2.29
C LYS A 23 -4.00 8.81 -2.49
N GLU A 24 -5.13 8.61 -1.81
CA GLU A 24 -6.00 7.46 -2.03
C GLU A 24 -6.46 7.38 -3.49
N SER A 25 -6.38 6.18 -4.07
CA SER A 25 -6.92 5.85 -5.38
C SER A 25 -7.90 4.70 -5.27
N ASN A 26 -8.98 4.77 -6.04
CA ASN A 26 -9.94 3.67 -6.12
C ASN A 26 -9.31 2.37 -6.66
N LEU A 27 -8.33 2.47 -7.56
CA LEU A 27 -7.58 1.31 -8.03
C LEU A 27 -6.69 0.73 -6.92
N GLY A 28 -6.11 1.59 -6.09
CA GLY A 28 -5.38 1.18 -4.89
C GLY A 28 -6.25 0.40 -3.92
N ASN A 29 -7.46 0.92 -3.66
CA ASN A 29 -8.47 0.28 -2.81
C ASN A 29 -8.88 -1.10 -3.36
N LEU A 30 -9.19 -1.18 -4.66
CA LEU A 30 -9.53 -2.45 -5.31
C LEU A 30 -8.45 -3.52 -5.11
N ILE A 31 -7.18 -3.16 -5.29
CA ILE A 31 -6.08 -4.12 -5.14
C ILE A 31 -5.94 -4.55 -3.68
N ALA A 32 -5.95 -3.60 -2.74
CA ALA A 32 -5.84 -3.90 -1.32
C ALA A 32 -7.02 -4.78 -0.82
N ASP A 33 -8.23 -4.48 -1.27
CA ASP A 33 -9.44 -5.27 -0.94
C ASP A 33 -9.37 -6.65 -1.55
N SER A 34 -8.88 -6.79 -2.79
CA SER A 34 -8.71 -8.10 -3.41
C SER A 34 -7.80 -9.02 -2.60
N TRP A 35 -6.78 -8.47 -1.94
CA TRP A 35 -5.89 -9.23 -1.06
C TRP A 35 -6.58 -9.61 0.26
N LEU A 36 -7.28 -8.68 0.91
CA LEU A 36 -8.00 -8.95 2.15
C LEU A 36 -9.17 -9.93 1.97
N GLU A 37 -9.87 -9.87 0.85
CA GLU A 37 -10.90 -10.85 0.50
C GLU A 37 -10.30 -12.25 0.25
N TRP A 38 -9.08 -12.31 -0.28
CA TRP A 38 -8.40 -13.58 -0.55
C TRP A 38 -7.83 -14.19 0.74
N PHE A 39 -7.25 -13.37 1.60
CA PHE A 39 -6.63 -13.75 2.86
C PHE A 39 -7.42 -13.19 4.04
N THR A 40 -8.55 -13.83 4.34
CA THR A 40 -9.51 -13.36 5.35
C THR A 40 -9.00 -13.33 6.78
N HIS A 41 -7.83 -13.92 7.04
CA HIS A 41 -7.13 -13.86 8.33
C HIS A 41 -6.27 -12.61 8.48
N ALA A 42 -6.01 -11.86 7.40
CA ALA A 42 -5.19 -10.65 7.45
C ALA A 42 -5.98 -9.45 7.97
N ASP A 43 -5.31 -8.59 8.74
CA ASP A 43 -5.88 -7.35 9.25
C ASP A 43 -5.75 -6.20 8.23
N VAL A 44 -4.62 -6.14 7.54
CA VAL A 44 -4.18 -4.98 6.77
C VAL A 44 -3.56 -5.41 5.45
N ALA A 45 -3.81 -4.65 4.38
CA ALA A 45 -3.06 -4.76 3.14
C ALA A 45 -2.38 -3.42 2.82
N LEU A 46 -1.07 -3.46 2.54
CA LEU A 46 -0.26 -2.31 2.13
C LEU A 46 0.29 -2.56 0.72
N VAL A 47 -0.21 -1.81 -0.25
CA VAL A 47 0.17 -1.93 -1.67
C VAL A 47 1.07 -0.76 -2.02
N ASN A 48 2.38 -0.98 -2.19
CA ASN A 48 3.27 0.12 -2.57
C ASN A 48 2.89 0.63 -3.97
N SER A 49 2.73 1.94 -4.09
CA SER A 49 2.21 2.58 -5.31
C SER A 49 3.16 2.48 -6.50
N GLY A 50 4.41 2.07 -6.27
CA GLY A 50 5.36 1.70 -7.30
C GLY A 50 4.97 0.44 -8.08
N SER A 51 4.19 -0.46 -7.47
CA SER A 51 3.68 -1.69 -8.07
C SER A 51 2.47 -1.47 -9.00
N ILE A 52 1.73 -0.37 -8.81
CA ILE A 52 0.60 0.02 -9.66
C ILE A 52 1.12 0.79 -10.87
N ARG A 53 0.94 0.23 -12.06
CA ARG A 53 1.50 0.67 -13.34
C ARG A 53 0.40 1.13 -14.30
N GLY A 54 0.77 1.40 -15.56
CA GLY A 54 -0.13 1.93 -16.59
C GLY A 54 -0.05 3.44 -16.76
N ASN A 55 0.07 4.21 -15.67
CA ASN A 55 0.15 5.69 -15.69
C ASN A 55 -0.95 6.35 -16.55
N LYS A 56 -2.16 5.83 -16.47
CA LYS A 56 -3.33 6.28 -17.23
C LYS A 56 -4.59 6.02 -16.44
N ILE A 57 -5.71 6.55 -16.91
CA ILE A 57 -7.03 6.16 -16.45
C ILE A 57 -7.49 4.99 -17.32
N TYR A 58 -7.92 3.90 -16.69
CA TYR A 58 -8.62 2.83 -17.36
C TYR A 58 -10.10 3.13 -17.31
N SER A 59 -10.71 3.45 -18.46
CA SER A 59 -12.12 3.81 -18.53
C SER A 59 -13.02 2.68 -18.03
N ALA A 60 -14.16 3.04 -17.44
CA ALA A 60 -15.22 2.11 -17.11
C ALA A 60 -15.56 1.21 -18.32
N GLY A 61 -15.78 -0.08 -18.05
CA GLY A 61 -16.03 -1.07 -19.10
C GLY A 61 -15.37 -2.42 -18.82
N PRO A 62 -15.27 -3.28 -19.85
CA PRO A 62 -14.67 -4.60 -19.74
C PRO A 62 -13.20 -4.54 -19.31
N MET A 63 -12.85 -5.38 -18.34
CA MET A 63 -11.49 -5.60 -17.86
C MET A 63 -10.99 -6.92 -18.43
N THR A 64 -9.75 -6.94 -18.93
CA THR A 64 -9.12 -8.15 -19.48
C THR A 64 -7.90 -8.57 -18.67
N TYR A 65 -7.39 -9.78 -18.90
CA TYR A 65 -6.08 -10.18 -18.35
C TYR A 65 -4.95 -9.24 -18.80
N LEU A 66 -5.02 -8.68 -20.01
CA LEU A 66 -4.08 -7.64 -20.45
C LEU A 66 -4.15 -6.43 -19.52
N THR A 67 -5.36 -5.94 -19.21
CA THR A 67 -5.56 -4.82 -18.31
C THR A 67 -4.97 -5.09 -16.92
N VAL A 68 -5.22 -6.28 -16.36
CA VAL A 68 -4.65 -6.69 -15.05
C VAL A 68 -3.13 -6.71 -15.08
N ASN A 69 -2.53 -7.27 -16.14
CA ASN A 69 -1.07 -7.34 -16.30
C ASN A 69 -0.44 -5.97 -16.60
N GLU A 70 -1.15 -5.05 -17.24
CA GLU A 70 -0.68 -3.67 -17.39
C GLU A 70 -0.66 -2.92 -16.06
N ILE A 71 -1.65 -3.16 -15.18
CA ILE A 71 -1.73 -2.54 -13.85
C ILE A 71 -0.68 -3.14 -12.91
N LEU A 72 -0.57 -4.46 -12.84
CA LEU A 72 0.37 -5.18 -11.98
C LEU A 72 1.43 -5.87 -12.82
N ALA A 73 2.27 -5.07 -13.48
CA ALA A 73 3.26 -5.58 -14.44
C ALA A 73 4.39 -6.41 -13.80
N PHE A 74 4.60 -6.25 -12.50
CA PHE A 74 5.54 -7.07 -11.75
C PHE A 74 4.80 -8.29 -11.24
N ARG A 75 5.29 -9.49 -11.60
CA ARG A 75 4.76 -10.77 -11.10
C ARG A 75 5.20 -11.02 -9.66
N ASN A 76 4.92 -10.08 -8.77
CA ASN A 76 5.18 -10.21 -7.35
C ASN A 76 4.16 -11.18 -6.73
N GLU A 77 4.63 -11.92 -5.73
CA GLU A 77 3.81 -12.69 -4.81
C GLU A 77 3.39 -11.83 -3.62
N VAL A 78 2.25 -12.15 -3.01
CA VAL A 78 1.82 -11.59 -1.73
C VAL A 78 2.54 -12.30 -0.59
N MET A 79 3.05 -11.52 0.34
CA MET A 79 3.68 -11.97 1.57
C MET A 79 2.77 -11.60 2.74
N SER A 80 2.56 -12.54 3.66
CA SER A 80 1.96 -12.27 4.96
C SER A 80 3.06 -11.94 5.96
N VAL A 81 2.89 -10.87 6.73
CA VAL A 81 3.90 -10.37 7.68
C VAL A 81 3.25 -10.13 9.02
N GLU A 82 3.78 -10.74 10.09
CA GLU A 82 3.36 -10.45 11.45
C GLU A 82 4.20 -9.31 12.03
N MET A 83 3.56 -8.23 12.47
CA MET A 83 4.24 -7.10 13.11
C MET A 83 3.39 -6.44 14.19
N ASN A 84 4.03 -5.83 15.19
CA ASN A 84 3.31 -5.05 16.19
C ASN A 84 2.83 -3.70 15.62
N GLY A 85 1.90 -3.06 16.33
CA GLY A 85 1.35 -1.78 15.92
C GLY A 85 2.37 -0.63 15.86
N ALA A 86 3.43 -0.65 16.66
CA ALA A 86 4.49 0.36 16.59
C ALA A 86 5.27 0.27 15.26
N ASP A 87 5.64 -0.94 14.84
CA ASP A 87 6.30 -1.22 13.57
C ASP A 87 5.37 -0.91 12.38
N LEU A 88 4.08 -1.23 12.49
CA LEU A 88 3.09 -0.84 11.48
C LEU A 88 2.95 0.68 11.38
N LYS A 89 2.91 1.40 12.50
CA LYS A 89 2.90 2.87 12.48
C LYS A 89 4.17 3.44 11.86
N GLN A 90 5.34 2.90 12.19
CA GLN A 90 6.60 3.35 11.62
C GLN A 90 6.67 3.08 10.11
N THR A 91 6.11 1.95 9.64
CA THR A 91 5.95 1.64 8.22
C THR A 91 5.07 2.68 7.50
N LEU A 92 4.00 3.13 8.13
CA LEU A 92 3.15 4.21 7.61
C LEU A 92 3.86 5.58 7.61
N GLU A 93 4.72 5.88 8.59
CA GLU A 93 5.56 7.10 8.59
C GLU A 93 6.58 7.10 7.45
N ILE A 94 7.23 5.95 7.18
CA ILE A 94 8.11 5.78 6.03
C ILE A 94 7.32 6.00 4.73
N SER A 95 6.11 5.45 4.64
CA SER A 95 5.22 5.67 3.51
C SER A 95 4.85 7.13 3.31
N ALA A 96 4.49 7.85 4.38
CA ALA A 96 4.18 9.28 4.33
C ALA A 96 5.39 10.15 4.00
N SER A 97 6.62 9.69 4.24
CA SER A 97 7.85 10.37 3.79
C SER A 97 8.01 10.32 2.26
N ALA A 98 7.36 9.38 1.58
CA ALA A 98 7.35 9.31 0.12
C ALA A 98 6.74 10.57 -0.51
N LEU A 99 5.86 11.26 0.21
CA LEU A 99 5.31 12.57 -0.15
C LEU A 99 6.39 13.65 -0.01
N ARG A 100 6.88 14.16 -1.13
CA ARG A 100 7.91 15.20 -1.17
C ARG A 100 7.27 16.57 -0.95
N ILE A 101 7.73 17.26 0.08
CA ILE A 101 7.36 18.64 0.38
C ILE A 101 8.64 19.47 0.35
N GLU A 102 8.65 20.53 -0.45
CA GLU A 102 9.80 21.43 -0.53
C GLU A 102 10.09 22.03 0.85
N GLY A 103 11.36 21.98 1.27
CA GLY A 103 11.80 22.55 2.54
C GLY A 103 11.44 21.73 3.80
N ASP A 104 10.97 20.48 3.68
CA ASP A 104 10.60 19.65 4.83
C ASP A 104 11.79 19.01 5.59
N GLY A 105 13.03 19.37 5.22
CA GLY A 105 14.24 19.07 5.97
C GLY A 105 14.81 17.66 5.76
N CYS A 106 14.26 16.84 4.88
CA CYS A 106 14.83 15.54 4.55
C CYS A 106 15.38 15.51 3.10
N PRO A 107 16.58 14.98 2.82
CA PRO A 107 17.01 14.78 1.43
C PRO A 107 16.21 13.68 0.72
N ASP A 108 16.11 13.74 -0.61
CA ASP A 108 15.41 12.72 -1.41
C ASP A 108 16.06 11.34 -1.32
N THR A 109 17.38 11.31 -1.12
CA THR A 109 18.20 10.10 -0.92
C THR A 109 18.08 9.51 0.49
N CYS A 110 17.46 10.24 1.43
CA CYS A 110 17.36 9.88 2.84
C CYS A 110 15.95 9.43 3.25
N ARG A 111 15.11 9.02 2.30
CA ARG A 111 13.74 8.61 2.59
C ARG A 111 13.21 7.65 1.53
N SER A 112 12.01 7.12 1.77
CA SER A 112 11.33 6.25 0.83
C SER A 112 11.21 6.88 -0.55
N GLY A 113 11.44 6.11 -1.62
CA GLY A 113 11.17 6.56 -2.99
C GLY A 113 9.69 6.87 -3.20
N SER A 114 9.32 7.68 -4.20
CA SER A 114 7.90 8.02 -4.44
C SER A 114 6.99 6.80 -4.65
N GLY A 115 7.53 5.66 -5.09
CA GLY A 115 6.79 4.40 -5.21
C GLY A 115 6.44 3.73 -3.87
N GLY A 116 7.10 4.12 -2.78
CA GLY A 116 6.88 3.55 -1.44
C GLY A 116 5.67 4.11 -0.70
N PHE A 117 4.96 5.08 -1.26
CA PHE A 117 3.65 5.48 -0.75
C PHE A 117 2.67 4.29 -0.84
N PHE A 118 1.92 3.99 0.21
CA PHE A 118 1.01 2.84 0.25
C PHE A 118 -0.41 3.26 -0.09
N GLN A 119 -1.03 2.49 -0.99
CA GLN A 119 -2.47 2.29 -0.98
C GLN A 119 -2.81 1.25 0.08
N ILE A 120 -3.96 1.37 0.74
CA ILE A 120 -4.25 0.63 1.98
C ILE A 120 -5.62 -0.06 1.98
N GLY A 121 -5.68 -1.20 2.65
CA GLY A 121 -6.90 -1.93 3.01
C GLY A 121 -6.88 -2.27 4.50
N GLY A 122 -8.06 -2.35 5.13
CA GLY A 122 -8.16 -2.62 6.58
C GLY A 122 -7.68 -1.47 7.47
N LEU A 123 -7.31 -0.33 6.88
CA LEU A 123 -6.80 0.85 7.56
C LEU A 123 -7.56 2.13 7.18
N ARG A 124 -7.61 3.06 8.13
CA ARG A 124 -7.87 4.49 7.90
C ARG A 124 -6.78 5.32 8.56
N ILE A 125 -6.14 6.18 7.80
CA ILE A 125 -5.07 7.06 8.28
C ILE A 125 -5.38 8.53 8.02
N THR A 126 -4.75 9.39 8.81
CA THR A 126 -4.70 10.83 8.58
C THR A 126 -3.25 11.28 8.58
N ILE A 127 -2.87 11.99 7.51
CA ILE A 127 -1.54 12.50 7.24
C ILE A 127 -1.52 14.01 7.42
N ASP A 128 -0.60 14.53 8.23
CA ASP A 128 -0.27 15.95 8.31
C ASP A 128 1.08 16.19 7.65
N ILE A 129 1.07 16.72 6.43
CA ILE A 129 2.28 16.96 5.63
C ILE A 129 3.12 18.14 6.15
N THR A 130 2.59 18.94 7.08
CA THR A 130 3.34 20.03 7.72
C THR A 130 4.28 19.52 8.81
N LYS A 131 4.05 18.28 9.28
CA LYS A 131 4.89 17.65 10.29
C LYS A 131 6.18 17.05 9.68
N PRO A 132 7.24 16.92 10.51
CA PRO A 132 8.50 16.33 10.07
C PRO A 132 8.32 14.94 9.43
N PRO A 133 8.87 14.69 8.23
CA PRO A 133 8.87 13.37 7.61
C PRO A 133 9.78 12.39 8.35
N PHE A 134 9.54 11.09 8.17
CA PHE A 134 10.58 10.11 8.41
C PHE A 134 11.80 10.40 7.51
N CYS A 135 12.98 10.27 8.07
CA CYS A 135 14.25 10.49 7.39
C CYS A 135 15.34 9.58 7.98
N ALA A 136 16.18 9.01 7.12
CA ALA A 136 17.20 8.05 7.49
C ALA A 136 18.36 8.02 6.48
N VAL A 137 19.52 7.56 6.92
CA VAL A 137 20.64 7.19 6.04
C VAL A 137 20.50 5.70 5.71
N TYR A 138 20.36 5.40 4.44
CA TYR A 138 20.22 4.03 3.95
C TYR A 138 21.60 3.41 3.65
N SER A 139 21.72 2.11 3.92
CA SER A 139 22.80 1.25 3.44
C SER A 139 22.16 0.09 2.70
N ASP A 140 22.22 0.15 1.37
CA ASP A 140 21.41 -0.68 0.47
C ASP A 140 19.90 -0.55 0.80
N ARG A 141 19.24 -1.61 1.26
CA ARG A 141 17.81 -1.60 1.62
C ARG A 141 17.53 -1.35 3.10
N ASP A 142 18.57 -1.40 3.93
CA ASP A 142 18.46 -1.20 5.37
C ASP A 142 18.84 0.24 5.77
N VAL A 143 18.62 0.60 7.02
CA VAL A 143 18.92 1.91 7.59
C VAL A 143 20.12 1.80 8.52
N SER A 144 21.19 2.53 8.21
CA SER A 144 22.35 2.65 9.09
C SER A 144 22.13 3.67 10.22
N LYS A 145 21.27 4.67 9.99
CA LYS A 145 20.91 5.67 11.00
C LYS A 145 19.57 6.31 10.69
N ILE A 146 18.63 6.25 11.63
CA ILE A 146 17.42 7.07 11.60
C ILE A 146 17.80 8.49 12.03
N THR A 147 17.53 9.48 11.19
CA THR A 147 17.76 10.90 11.50
C THR A 147 16.49 11.58 12.01
N ASN A 148 15.32 11.12 11.57
CA ASN A 148 14.02 11.53 12.08
C ASN A 148 13.03 10.35 11.96
N PRO A 149 12.35 9.92 13.04
CA PRO A 149 11.36 8.84 12.96
C PRO A 149 10.08 9.25 12.19
N GLY A 150 9.85 10.54 11.96
CA GLY A 150 8.64 11.07 11.36
C GLY A 150 7.51 11.27 12.37
N SER A 151 6.56 12.13 12.00
CA SER A 151 5.34 12.37 12.78
C SER A 151 4.15 12.78 11.90
N ARG A 152 4.19 12.44 10.62
CA ARG A 152 3.14 12.80 9.65
C ARG A 152 1.88 11.99 9.85
N ILE A 153 1.96 10.79 10.39
CA ILE A 153 0.79 9.95 10.70
C ILE A 153 0.20 10.40 12.05
N VAL A 154 -0.87 11.19 11.98
CA VAL A 154 -1.51 11.77 13.17
C VAL A 154 -2.69 10.94 13.69
N SER A 155 -3.24 10.06 12.87
CA SER A 155 -4.28 9.09 13.26
C SER A 155 -4.15 7.82 12.43
N THR A 156 -4.29 6.68 13.08
CA THR A 156 -4.39 5.36 12.44
C THR A 156 -5.50 4.56 13.12
N LYS A 157 -6.43 4.04 12.32
CA LYS A 157 -7.46 3.09 12.74
C LYS A 157 -7.34 1.82 11.92
N VAL A 158 -7.56 0.68 12.56
CA VAL A 158 -7.59 -0.65 11.94
C VAL A 158 -9.02 -1.18 12.02
N TYR A 159 -9.48 -1.88 10.99
CA TYR A 159 -10.77 -2.54 11.02
C TYR A 159 -10.63 -3.91 11.71
N ARG A 160 -11.22 -4.06 12.90
CA ARG A 160 -11.23 -5.31 13.67
C ARG A 160 -12.60 -5.57 14.27
N ASN A 161 -13.00 -6.83 14.26
CA ASN A 161 -14.25 -7.29 14.87
C ASN A 161 -15.47 -6.47 14.44
N GLY A 162 -15.55 -6.12 13.14
CA GLY A 162 -16.66 -5.36 12.58
C GLY A 162 -16.64 -3.85 12.87
N SER A 163 -15.56 -3.29 13.41
CA SER A 163 -15.48 -1.88 13.78
C SER A 163 -14.10 -1.26 13.53
N TRP A 164 -14.06 0.06 13.34
CA TRP A 164 -12.81 0.82 13.24
C TRP A 164 -12.30 1.19 14.63
N VAL A 165 -11.20 0.58 15.05
CA VAL A 165 -10.56 0.84 16.36
C VAL A 165 -9.23 1.57 16.17
N PRO A 166 -8.79 2.42 17.13
CA PRO A 166 -7.45 2.99 17.10
C PRO A 166 -6.37 1.90 17.03
N LEU A 167 -5.29 2.17 16.31
CA LEU A 167 -4.13 1.28 16.28
C LEU A 167 -3.54 1.15 17.69
N ASP A 168 -3.57 -0.06 18.24
CA ASP A 168 -2.83 -0.43 19.46
C ASP A 168 -1.39 -0.73 19.08
N SER A 169 -0.43 -0.01 19.68
CA SER A 169 1.00 -0.16 19.41
C SER A 169 1.58 -1.50 19.86
N SER A 170 0.96 -2.15 20.84
CA SER A 170 1.44 -3.40 21.45
C SER A 170 0.82 -4.65 20.82
N ALA A 171 -0.34 -4.51 20.18
CA ALA A 171 -0.99 -5.62 19.50
C ALA A 171 -0.22 -6.04 18.24
N THR A 172 -0.24 -7.33 17.92
CA THR A 172 0.26 -7.89 16.66
C THR A 172 -0.82 -7.80 15.58
N TYR A 173 -0.41 -7.56 14.34
CA TYR A 173 -1.25 -7.50 13.15
C TYR A 173 -0.67 -8.37 12.04
N THR A 174 -1.54 -9.06 11.32
CA THR A 174 -1.20 -9.75 10.07
C THR A 174 -1.31 -8.76 8.91
N VAL A 175 -0.18 -8.41 8.31
CA VAL A 175 -0.05 -7.37 7.26
C VAL A 175 0.36 -7.99 5.94
N LEU A 176 -0.45 -7.79 4.90
CA LEU A 176 -0.15 -8.21 3.53
C LEU A 176 0.64 -7.14 2.80
N VAL A 177 1.77 -7.54 2.21
CA VAL A 177 2.58 -6.73 1.29
C VAL A 177 2.98 -7.57 0.10
N ASN A 178 3.52 -6.98 -0.96
CA ASN A 178 4.17 -7.78 -2.00
C ASN A 178 5.64 -8.09 -1.65
N GLY A 179 6.22 -9.09 -2.33
CA GLY A 179 7.60 -9.54 -2.10
C GLY A 179 8.68 -8.46 -2.27
N TRP A 180 8.46 -7.43 -3.09
CA TRP A 180 9.39 -6.29 -3.20
C TRP A 180 9.45 -5.50 -1.90
N THR A 181 8.29 -5.13 -1.35
CA THR A 181 8.22 -4.42 -0.06
C THR A 181 8.68 -5.30 1.10
N ALA A 182 8.30 -6.58 1.14
CA ALA A 182 8.73 -7.52 2.19
C ALA A 182 10.26 -7.73 2.27
N SER A 183 10.97 -7.42 1.18
CA SER A 183 12.43 -7.46 1.09
C SER A 183 13.09 -6.08 1.25
N GLY A 184 12.40 -5.11 1.87
CA GLY A 184 12.91 -3.77 2.16
C GLY A 184 12.82 -2.78 0.98
N GLY A 185 12.14 -3.15 -0.10
CA GLY A 185 11.95 -2.31 -1.27
C GLY A 185 11.33 -0.94 -0.95
N ASP A 186 11.67 0.07 -1.75
CA ASP A 186 11.29 1.48 -1.54
C ASP A 186 11.71 2.06 -0.17
N GLY A 187 12.71 1.47 0.50
CA GLY A 187 13.25 1.97 1.77
C GLY A 187 12.41 1.58 3.00
N HIS A 188 11.51 0.61 2.87
CA HIS A 188 10.72 0.07 3.97
C HIS A 188 11.54 -0.92 4.82
N TYR A 189 12.57 -0.41 5.49
CA TYR A 189 13.53 -1.21 6.26
C TYR A 189 12.90 -1.97 7.43
N ILE A 190 11.72 -1.57 7.92
CA ILE A 190 11.01 -2.26 9.01
C ILE A 190 10.82 -3.74 8.67
N PHE A 191 10.55 -4.07 7.40
CA PHE A 191 10.43 -5.46 6.97
C PHE A 191 11.75 -6.23 7.09
N LEU A 192 12.91 -5.62 7.26
CA LEU A 192 14.19 -6.31 7.36
C LEU A 192 14.59 -6.66 8.80
N LYS A 193 13.86 -6.18 9.82
CA LYS A 193 14.15 -6.51 11.22
C LYS A 193 14.08 -8.02 11.45
N GLU A 194 14.97 -8.53 12.31
CA GLU A 194 15.07 -9.96 12.63
C GLU A 194 13.82 -10.55 13.29
N ASP A 195 13.07 -9.73 14.03
CA ASP A 195 11.86 -10.11 14.77
C ASP A 195 10.59 -10.10 13.90
N ILE A 196 10.69 -9.74 12.62
CA ILE A 196 9.55 -9.71 11.70
C ILE A 196 9.39 -11.06 11.00
N SER A 197 8.36 -11.80 11.40
CA SER A 197 7.98 -13.07 10.76
C SER A 197 7.28 -12.81 9.42
N LYS A 198 7.64 -13.59 8.40
CA LYS A 198 7.08 -13.47 7.04
C LYS A 198 6.79 -14.84 6.46
N GLU A 199 5.67 -14.96 5.79
CA GLU A 199 5.26 -16.13 5.04
C GLU A 199 5.00 -15.74 3.58
N ASN A 200 5.57 -16.49 2.64
CA ASN A 200 5.21 -16.35 1.24
C ASN A 200 3.92 -17.12 0.98
N THR A 201 2.87 -16.41 0.59
CA THR A 201 1.57 -17.03 0.31
C THR A 201 1.56 -17.83 -1.00
N THR A 202 2.61 -17.70 -1.83
CA THR A 202 2.76 -18.26 -3.18
C THR A 202 1.75 -17.73 -4.21
N MET A 203 0.91 -16.78 -3.80
CA MET A 203 -0.11 -16.20 -4.65
C MET A 203 0.38 -14.94 -5.34
N PHE A 204 0.28 -14.92 -6.67
CA PHE A 204 0.63 -13.74 -7.44
C PHE A 204 -0.44 -12.65 -7.31
N THR A 205 0.04 -11.41 -7.18
CA THR A 205 -0.82 -10.22 -7.10
C THR A 205 -1.76 -10.06 -8.29
N THR A 206 -1.32 -10.43 -9.51
CA THR A 206 -2.13 -10.46 -10.73
C THR A 206 -3.26 -11.48 -10.66
N ASP A 207 -2.99 -12.66 -10.09
CA ASP A 207 -3.94 -13.77 -10.06
C ASP A 207 -5.04 -13.50 -9.05
N ILE A 208 -4.68 -12.91 -7.90
CA ILE A 208 -5.65 -12.46 -6.89
C ILE A 208 -6.57 -11.39 -7.47
N LEU A 209 -6.02 -10.36 -8.12
CA LEU A 209 -6.83 -9.28 -8.70
C LEU A 209 -7.76 -9.80 -9.81
N ALA A 210 -7.24 -10.60 -10.74
CA ALA A 210 -8.06 -11.20 -11.81
C ALA A 210 -9.17 -12.07 -11.23
N SER A 211 -8.87 -12.90 -10.24
CA SER A 211 -9.84 -13.79 -9.60
C SER A 211 -10.90 -13.02 -8.81
N ASN A 212 -10.52 -11.93 -8.14
CA ASN A 212 -11.47 -11.05 -7.46
C ASN A 212 -12.45 -10.41 -8.46
N ILE A 213 -11.94 -9.85 -9.57
CA ILE A 213 -12.78 -9.26 -10.62
C ILE A 213 -13.70 -10.32 -11.26
N GLN A 214 -13.20 -11.55 -11.49
CA GLN A 214 -14.00 -12.66 -12.01
C GLN A 214 -15.11 -13.09 -11.06
N ARG A 215 -14.80 -13.19 -9.76
CA ARG A 215 -15.76 -13.58 -8.73
C ARG A 215 -16.92 -12.60 -8.62
N HIS A 216 -16.63 -11.31 -8.64
CA HIS A 216 -17.64 -10.26 -8.55
C HIS A 216 -18.34 -10.00 -9.89
N GLY A 217 -17.66 -10.24 -11.00
CA GLY A 217 -18.12 -10.00 -12.38
C GLY A 217 -18.24 -8.52 -12.74
N THR A 218 -18.80 -7.71 -11.83
CA THR A 218 -18.92 -6.26 -11.92
C THR A 218 -18.34 -5.62 -10.66
N ILE A 219 -17.39 -4.71 -10.82
CA ILE A 219 -16.78 -3.95 -9.72
C ILE A 219 -17.09 -2.45 -9.83
N SER A 220 -17.04 -1.76 -8.70
CA SER A 220 -17.26 -0.31 -8.60
C SER A 220 -16.43 0.31 -7.46
N PRO A 221 -15.09 0.14 -7.45
CA PRO A 221 -14.28 0.60 -6.34
C PRO A 221 -14.32 2.13 -6.23
N GLN A 222 -14.39 2.63 -4.99
CA GLN A 222 -14.48 4.06 -4.69
C GLN A 222 -13.29 4.52 -3.85
N VAL A 223 -13.11 5.84 -3.79
CA VAL A 223 -12.33 6.48 -2.72
C VAL A 223 -13.25 6.57 -1.50
N GLU A 224 -12.78 6.06 -0.36
CA GLU A 224 -13.60 5.83 0.84
C GLU A 224 -13.12 6.62 2.06
N GLY A 225 -12.12 7.48 1.89
CA GLY A 225 -11.48 8.21 2.98
C GLY A 225 -10.61 7.30 3.84
N ARG A 226 -9.95 6.31 3.22
CA ARG A 226 -8.89 5.51 3.84
C ARG A 226 -7.65 6.35 4.11
N ILE A 227 -7.29 7.27 3.20
CA ILE A 227 -6.15 8.16 3.37
C ILE A 227 -6.63 9.61 3.34
N ASN A 228 -6.58 10.27 4.50
CA ASN A 228 -7.00 11.67 4.63
C ASN A 228 -5.79 12.56 4.88
N PHE A 229 -5.89 13.82 4.45
CA PHE A 229 -4.90 14.85 4.76
C PHE A 229 -5.52 15.84 5.75
N LEU A 230 -4.79 16.18 6.81
CA LEU A 230 -5.20 17.25 7.71
C LEU A 230 -5.09 18.56 6.92
N SER A 231 -6.23 19.19 6.65
CA SER A 231 -6.30 20.48 5.97
C SER A 231 -5.55 21.54 6.77
N ARG A 232 -4.86 22.44 6.06
CA ARG A 232 -4.37 23.69 6.64
C ARG A 232 -5.53 24.58 7.07
#